data_AF-A0AAW5EYD0-F1
#
_entry.id   AF-A0AAW5EYD0-F1
#
_cell.length_a   1.000
_cell.length_b   1.000
_cell.length_c   1.000
_cell.angle_alpha   90.00
_cell.angle_beta   90.00
_cell.angle_gamma   90.00
#
_symmetry.space_group_name_H-M   'P 1'
#
loop_
_entity.id
_entity.type
_entity.pdbx_description
1 polymer ?
#
loop_
_entity_poly.entity_id
_entity_poly.type
_entity_poly.pdbx_seq_one_letter_code
_entity_poly.pdbx_strand_id
1 'polypeptide(L)'
;MEKKEQLLTNFRDCCNKMVWLNRLKMEESLKEYKPSEVHCIEFIEKIEDANVTKLAESLYMTRGAISKLTKKLINKGLIESYQKPVN
;
A
#
# COMPACT_ATOMS: atom_id res chain seq x y z
N MET A 1 -4.04 -27.20 -18.69
CA MET A 1 -4.12 -26.41 -17.43
C MET A 1 -5.31 -26.88 -16.65
N GLU A 2 -5.12 -27.06 -15.35
CA GLU A 2 -6.22 -27.31 -14.42
C GLU A 2 -7.15 -26.07 -14.40
N LYS A 3 -8.47 -26.24 -14.23
CA LYS A 3 -9.43 -25.11 -14.24
C LYS A 3 -9.07 -24.02 -13.24
N LYS A 4 -8.46 -24.39 -12.11
CA LYS A 4 -7.97 -23.46 -11.08
C LYS A 4 -6.83 -22.56 -11.61
N GLU A 5 -5.87 -23.13 -12.33
CA GLU A 5 -4.76 -22.38 -12.93
C GLU A 5 -5.26 -21.40 -14.01
N GLN A 6 -6.22 -21.85 -14.82
CA GLN A 6 -6.82 -21.01 -15.84
C GLN A 6 -7.57 -19.81 -15.22
N LEU A 7 -8.29 -20.02 -14.11
CA LEU A 7 -8.96 -18.94 -13.38
C LEU A 7 -7.96 -17.90 -12.87
N LEU A 8 -6.90 -18.34 -12.20
CA LEU A 8 -5.86 -17.45 -11.67
C LEU A 8 -5.16 -16.67 -12.79
N THR A 9 -4.93 -17.31 -13.93
CA THR A 9 -4.34 -16.67 -15.12
C THR A 9 -5.26 -15.58 -15.67
N ASN A 10 -6.54 -15.89 -15.89
CA ASN A 10 -7.51 -14.92 -16.39
C ASN A 10 -7.73 -13.76 -15.42
N PHE A 11 -7.72 -14.02 -14.11
CA PHE A 11 -7.79 -12.98 -13.09
C PHE A 11 -6.60 -12.02 -13.16
N ARG A 12 -5.37 -12.55 -13.25
CA ARG A 12 -4.16 -11.75 -13.43
C ARG A 12 -4.23 -10.90 -14.69
N ASP A 13 -4.70 -11.46 -15.80
CA ASP A 13 -4.86 -10.72 -17.06
C ASP A 13 -5.86 -9.57 -16.94
N CYS A 14 -6.96 -9.77 -16.21
CA CYS A 14 -7.92 -8.71 -15.92
C CYS A 14 -7.26 -7.58 -15.10
N CYS A 15 -6.54 -7.91 -14.03
CA CYS A 15 -5.79 -6.94 -13.23
C CYS A 15 -4.78 -6.16 -14.07
N ASN A 16 -4.03 -6.83 -14.93
CA ASN A 16 -3.06 -6.19 -15.82
C ASN A 16 -3.72 -5.19 -16.78
N LYS A 17 -4.86 -5.55 -17.36
CA LYS A 17 -5.64 -4.65 -18.23
C LYS A 17 -6.17 -3.43 -17.46
N MET A 18 -6.66 -3.64 -16.24
CA MET A 18 -7.11 -2.54 -15.38
C MET A 18 -5.97 -1.57 -15.05
N VAL A 19 -4.79 -2.07 -14.71
CA VAL A 19 -3.60 -1.24 -14.46
C VAL A 19 -3.22 -0.45 -15.71
N TRP A 20 -3.22 -1.10 -16.88
CA TRP A 20 -2.88 -0.45 -18.14
C TRP A 20 -3.87 0.67 -18.51
N LEU A 21 -5.18 0.41 -18.42
CA LEU A 21 -6.23 1.38 -18.75
C LEU A 21 -6.20 2.60 -17.81
N ASN A 22 -5.89 2.40 -16.53
CA ASN A 22 -5.87 3.49 -15.55
C ASN A 22 -4.52 4.21 -15.48
N ARG A 23 -3.49 3.72 -16.18
CA ARG A 23 -2.10 4.17 -16.01
C ARG A 23 -1.95 5.69 -16.14
N LEU A 24 -2.40 6.28 -17.24
CA LEU A 24 -2.21 7.71 -17.52
C LEU A 24 -2.86 8.58 -16.44
N LYS A 25 -4.11 8.24 -16.05
CA LYS A 25 -4.84 8.95 -15.01
C LYS A 25 -4.13 8.86 -13.65
N MET A 26 -3.62 7.68 -13.30
CA MET A 26 -2.92 7.45 -12.04
C MET A 26 -1.56 8.14 -12.00
N GLU A 27 -0.79 8.07 -13.08
CA GLU A 27 0.51 8.77 -13.20
C GLU A 27 0.35 10.28 -13.07
N GLU A 28 -0.70 10.87 -13.64
CA GLU A 28 -1.00 12.29 -13.49
C GLU A 28 -1.47 12.65 -12.08
N SER A 29 -2.46 11.90 -11.55
CA SER A 29 -3.08 12.20 -10.26
C SER A 29 -2.13 11.98 -9.07
N LEU A 30 -1.15 11.08 -9.20
CA LEU A 30 -0.24 10.66 -8.14
C LEU A 30 1.22 10.92 -8.49
N LYS A 31 1.51 11.88 -9.39
CA LYS A 31 2.84 12.11 -9.99
C LYS A 31 4.02 12.21 -9.00
N GLU A 32 3.78 12.64 -7.76
CA GLU A 32 4.82 12.82 -6.72
C GLU A 32 4.87 11.68 -5.68
N TYR A 33 3.99 10.68 -5.81
CA TYR A 33 3.77 9.62 -4.85
C TYR A 33 3.89 8.25 -5.50
N LYS A 34 4.68 7.37 -4.88
CA LYS A 34 4.75 5.98 -5.30
C LYS A 34 3.48 5.22 -4.86
N PRO A 35 3.05 4.18 -5.59
CA PRO A 35 1.92 3.35 -5.16
C PRO A 35 2.05 2.80 -3.72
N SER A 36 3.28 2.45 -3.30
CA SER A 36 3.51 1.99 -1.92
C SER A 36 3.27 3.08 -0.87
N GLU A 37 3.53 4.35 -1.18
CA GLU A 37 3.23 5.48 -0.30
C GLU A 37 1.71 5.65 -0.15
N VAL A 38 0.99 5.60 -1.27
CA VAL A 38 -0.47 5.72 -1.32
C VAL A 38 -1.15 4.58 -0.57
N HIS A 39 -0.75 3.32 -0.85
CA HIS A 39 -1.30 2.16 -0.14
C HIS A 39 -0.98 2.22 1.35
N CYS A 40 0.22 2.65 1.75
CA CYS A 40 0.53 2.75 3.17
C CYS A 40 -0.37 3.75 3.89
N ILE A 41 -0.70 4.90 3.27
CA ILE A 41 -1.63 5.89 3.83
C ILE A 41 -3.05 5.31 3.92
N GLU A 42 -3.52 4.64 2.86
CA GLU A 42 -4.84 3.99 2.85
C GLU A 42 -4.96 2.93 3.96
N PHE A 43 -3.91 2.15 4.21
CA PHE A 43 -3.93 1.16 5.30
C PHE A 43 -3.81 1.80 6.68
N ILE A 44 -3.17 2.96 6.82
CA ILE A 44 -3.16 3.72 8.08
C ILE A 44 -4.59 4.17 8.42
N GLU A 45 -5.38 4.61 7.44
CA GLU A 45 -6.79 4.97 7.63
C GLU A 45 -7.64 3.76 8.03
N LYS A 46 -7.44 2.61 7.39
CA LYS A 46 -8.28 1.41 7.57
C LYS A 46 -7.96 0.62 8.84
N ILE A 47 -6.75 0.73 9.38
CA ILE A 47 -6.31 -0.06 10.54
C ILE A 47 -6.40 0.81 11.79
N GLU A 48 -7.30 0.43 12.70
CA GLU A 48 -7.37 1.04 14.03
C GLU A 48 -6.01 0.92 14.74
N ASP A 49 -5.52 2.04 15.27
CA ASP A 49 -4.20 2.15 15.88
C ASP A 49 -3.09 1.51 15.04
N ALA A 50 -3.02 1.91 13.77
CA ALA A 50 -2.01 1.45 12.85
C ALA A 50 -0.60 1.65 13.44
N ASN A 51 0.19 0.58 13.42
CA ASN A 51 1.59 0.60 13.82
C ASN A 51 2.43 -0.21 12.83
N VAL A 52 3.75 -0.13 12.96
CA VAL A 52 4.69 -0.77 12.02
C VAL A 52 4.45 -2.28 11.89
N THR A 53 4.03 -2.96 12.96
CA THR A 53 3.74 -4.41 12.92
C THR A 53 2.46 -4.69 12.14
N LYS A 54 1.34 -4.04 12.47
CA LYS A 54 0.05 -4.24 11.77
C LYS A 54 0.14 -3.89 10.29
N LEU A 55 0.87 -2.82 9.95
CA LEU A 55 1.10 -2.40 8.57
C LEU A 55 1.96 -3.41 7.81
N ALA A 56 3.01 -3.95 8.43
CA ALA A 56 3.86 -4.96 7.81
C ALA A 56 3.09 -6.23 7.45
N GLU A 57 2.23 -6.70 8.36
CA GLU A 57 1.36 -7.85 8.13
C GLU A 57 0.35 -7.59 7.01
N SER A 58 -0.32 -6.43 7.04
CA SER A 58 -1.38 -6.10 6.08
C SER A 58 -0.86 -5.82 4.66
N LEU A 59 0.33 -5.24 4.54
CA LEU A 59 0.97 -4.95 3.26
C LEU A 59 1.86 -6.09 2.76
N TYR A 60 1.98 -7.20 3.51
CA TYR A 60 2.90 -8.31 3.22
C TYR A 60 4.36 -7.86 3.03
N MET A 61 4.82 -6.94 3.89
CA MET A 61 6.16 -6.35 3.85
C MET A 61 6.93 -6.61 5.15
N THR A 62 8.25 -6.43 5.13
CA THR A 62 9.04 -6.52 6.37
C THR A 62 8.85 -5.26 7.23
N ARG A 63 8.94 -5.41 8.56
CA ARG A 63 8.90 -4.28 9.51
C ARG A 63 9.95 -3.21 9.21
N GLY A 64 11.14 -3.61 8.74
CA GLY A 64 12.19 -2.67 8.34
C GLY A 64 11.81 -1.84 7.11
N ALA A 65 11.17 -2.47 6.12
CA ALA A 65 10.68 -1.77 4.92
C ALA A 65 9.55 -0.78 5.27
N ILE A 66 8.59 -1.20 6.11
CA ILE A 66 7.52 -0.31 6.60
C ILE A 66 8.09 0.83 7.43
N SER A 67 9.04 0.57 8.34
CA SER A 67 9.67 1.64 9.14
C SER A 67 10.37 2.69 8.26
N LYS A 68 11.07 2.24 7.20
CA LYS A 68 11.68 3.16 6.22
C LYS A 68 10.62 3.96 5.46
N LEU A 69 9.52 3.32 5.08
CA LEU A 69 8.42 3.95 4.35
C LEU A 69 7.69 4.99 5.21
N THR A 70 7.31 4.65 6.44
CA THR A 70 6.60 5.57 7.35
C THR A 70 7.48 6.76 7.71
N LYS A 71 8.78 6.56 7.97
CA LYS A 71 9.73 7.68 8.15
C LYS A 71 9.77 8.62 6.93
N LYS A 72 9.75 8.06 5.71
CA LYS A 72 9.69 8.86 4.48
C LYS A 72 8.40 9.68 4.41
N LEU A 73 7.25 9.09 4.76
CA LEU A 73 5.95 9.76 4.76
C LEU A 73 5.86 10.87 5.83
N ILE A 74 6.42 10.64 7.02
CA ILE A 74 6.54 11.64 8.10
C ILE A 74 7.41 12.81 7.63
N ASN A 75 8.57 12.54 7.02
CA ASN A 75 9.44 13.60 6.49
C ASN A 75 8.78 14.42 5.37
N LYS A 76 7.79 13.84 4.67
CA LYS A 76 6.97 14.53 3.67
C LYS A 76 5.76 15.26 4.28
N GLY A 77 5.50 15.12 5.58
CA GLY A 77 4.34 15.70 6.26
C GLY A 77 3.00 15.04 5.90
N LEU A 78 3.02 13.78 5.40
CA LEU A 78 1.81 13.09 4.95
C LEU A 78 1.14 12.25 6.04
N ILE A 79 1.90 11.84 7.06
CA ILE A 79 1.41 11.10 8.21
C ILE A 79 2.16 11.59 9.45
N GLU A 80 1.61 11.32 10.63
CA GLU A 80 2.23 11.60 11.91
C GLU A 80 2.29 10.34 12.79
N SER A 81 3.23 10.35 13.73
CA SER A 81 3.30 9.32 14.77
C SER A 81 2.76 9.88 16.08
N TYR A 82 2.00 9.08 16.80
CA TYR A 82 1.51 9.41 18.13
C TYR A 82 1.81 8.28 19.11
N GLN A 83 1.73 8.59 20.40
CA GLN A 83 1.75 7.61 21.48
C GLN A 83 0.47 7.75 22.30
N LYS A 84 -0.20 6.64 22.58
CA LYS A 84 -1.36 6.66 23.48
C LYS A 84 -0.89 6.97 24.90
N PRO A 85 -1.67 7.70 25.71
CA PRO A 85 -1.29 8.04 27.08
C PRO A 85 -1.04 6.83 28.00
N VAL A 86 -1.56 5.65 27.62
CA VAL A 86 -1.56 4.43 28.43
C VAL A 86 -0.51 3.40 27.96
N ASN A 87 0.40 3.80 27.07
CA ASN A 87 1.52 2.99 26.58
C ASN A 87 2.84 3.38 27.24
#